data_AF-A0A7X2MXW2-F1
#
_entry.id   AF-A0A7X2MXW2-F1
#
_cell.length_a   1.000
_cell.length_b   1.000
_cell.length_c   1.000
_cell.angle_alpha   90.00
_cell.angle_beta   90.00
_cell.angle_gamma   90.00
#
_symmetry.space_group_name_H-M   'P 1'
#
loop_
_entity.id
_entity.type
_entity.pdbx_description
1 polymer ?
#
loop_
_entity_poly.entity_id
_entity_poly.type
_entity_poly.pdbx_seq_one_letter_code
_entity_poly.pdbx_strand_id
1 'polypeptide(L)'
;MKKNLAKDTIMAITYSNIVSHDGAQEIKLVTHLGYSLDSIDNDGKLFSSHHYESVNGSTLDKSFEDVLLDKSRNKEPEYYNYYVENFLTDITMNFSTASTIVNDKSSLKSSINDLIKEIKETTSKGASVNFDNLKTKFTVNGVDFTFKELSDASRVFSNAKSILKNPGSTLVYRDYAEMGLVKSKVSSYVQKNLNKEQGDLLKSSMSTKIANVIKGQNEALYNLQGIKIYVNSNNKYYKFQNVAVATNVDYANKIMDVFANIDTNDQNALKSACNQYKSIMTPVYTEYEIYNTANNSALTEILNDDKDTLMNMADENFKIRTLSISEVRAYIKSRENIIDTIR
;
A
#
# COMPACT_ATOMS: atom_id res chain seq x y z
N MET A 1 46.25 -19.19 -11.52
CA MET A 1 45.41 -19.45 -10.32
C MET A 1 45.47 -18.26 -9.37
N LYS A 2 44.52 -17.33 -9.45
CA LYS A 2 44.12 -16.48 -8.31
C LYS A 2 42.61 -16.27 -8.47
N LYS A 3 41.84 -16.87 -7.56
CA LYS A 3 40.38 -16.93 -7.56
C LYS A 3 39.83 -15.78 -6.71
N ASN A 4 38.73 -15.23 -7.19
CA ASN A 4 37.93 -14.11 -6.71
C ASN A 4 37.63 -14.08 -5.20
N LEU A 5 37.72 -12.89 -4.61
CA LEU A 5 37.18 -12.51 -3.29
C LEU A 5 36.48 -11.16 -3.45
N ALA A 6 35.35 -11.17 -4.16
CA ALA A 6 34.40 -10.06 -4.27
C ALA A 6 33.04 -10.61 -4.76
N LYS A 7 32.46 -11.51 -3.97
CA LYS A 7 31.06 -11.90 -4.03
C LYS A 7 30.56 -11.92 -2.59
N ASP A 8 29.31 -11.51 -2.42
CA ASP A 8 28.53 -11.53 -1.17
C ASP A 8 28.33 -10.16 -0.52
N THR A 9 27.56 -9.32 -1.21
CA THR A 9 26.57 -8.46 -0.54
C THR A 9 25.31 -8.49 -1.38
N ILE A 10 24.55 -9.58 -1.22
CA ILE A 10 23.18 -9.68 -1.73
C ILE A 10 22.31 -8.87 -0.76
N MET A 11 21.90 -7.68 -1.19
CA MET A 11 20.84 -6.92 -0.50
C MET A 11 19.57 -7.77 -0.50
N ALA A 12 19.05 -8.04 0.69
CA ALA A 12 17.84 -8.81 0.91
C ALA A 12 16.62 -8.06 0.36
N ILE A 13 16.28 -8.32 -0.90
CA ILE A 13 14.91 -8.12 -1.40
C ILE A 13 14.08 -9.25 -0.78
N THR A 14 13.07 -8.88 0.00
CA THR A 14 12.21 -9.84 0.70
C THR A 14 11.35 -10.58 -0.33
N TYR A 15 11.83 -11.72 -0.81
CA TYR A 15 11.01 -12.74 -1.47
C TYR A 15 10.22 -13.48 -0.40
N SER A 16 8.91 -13.26 -0.33
CA SER A 16 8.01 -14.22 0.29
C SER A 16 7.88 -15.42 -0.65
N ASN A 17 8.36 -16.57 -0.18
CA ASN A 17 8.36 -17.85 -0.88
C ASN A 17 6.95 -18.24 -1.37
N ILE A 18 6.80 -18.36 -2.70
CA ILE A 18 5.86 -19.29 -3.33
C ILE A 18 6.70 -20.08 -4.32
N VAL A 19 7.15 -21.26 -3.87
CA VAL A 19 7.67 -22.29 -4.76
C VAL A 19 6.48 -23.18 -5.12
N SER A 20 6.12 -23.25 -6.40
CA SER A 20 5.62 -24.50 -6.97
C SER A 20 6.66 -25.02 -7.96
N HIS A 21 7.16 -26.22 -7.70
CA HIS A 21 7.63 -27.10 -8.75
C HIS A 21 6.43 -27.41 -9.64
N ASP A 22 6.64 -27.31 -10.95
CA ASP A 22 5.74 -27.73 -12.03
C ASP A 22 4.33 -27.11 -12.06
N GLY A 23 4.13 -26.20 -13.01
CA GLY A 23 2.81 -25.73 -13.42
C GLY A 23 2.46 -24.35 -12.84
N ALA A 24 2.25 -23.39 -13.74
CA ALA A 24 2.00 -21.99 -13.47
C ALA A 24 0.95 -21.73 -12.37
N GLN A 25 1.30 -20.90 -11.40
CA GLN A 25 0.34 -20.16 -10.59
C GLN A 25 0.60 -18.66 -10.71
N GLU A 26 -0.39 -17.99 -11.26
CA GLU A 26 -0.45 -16.54 -11.51
C GLU A 26 -0.90 -15.85 -10.21
N ILE A 27 -0.10 -14.93 -9.68
CA ILE A 27 -0.50 -14.07 -8.55
C ILE A 27 -0.87 -12.72 -9.16
N LYS A 28 -2.18 -12.49 -9.33
CA LYS A 28 -2.73 -11.25 -9.85
C LYS A 28 -2.74 -10.17 -8.76
N LEU A 29 -2.05 -9.07 -9.02
CA LEU A 29 -2.20 -7.81 -8.31
C LEU A 29 -2.68 -6.78 -9.34
N VAL A 30 -4.00 -6.62 -9.41
CA VAL A 30 -4.68 -5.67 -10.30
C VAL A 30 -4.51 -4.27 -9.72
N THR A 31 -3.70 -3.44 -10.36
CA THR A 31 -3.84 -1.99 -10.23
C THR A 31 -4.89 -1.53 -11.24
N HIS A 32 -5.88 -0.79 -10.76
CA HIS A 32 -7.02 -0.30 -11.53
C HIS A 32 -6.65 0.18 -12.94
N LEU A 33 -7.20 -0.51 -13.95
CA LEU A 33 -7.45 -0.06 -15.33
C LEU A 33 -6.25 0.13 -16.25
N GLY A 34 -5.10 -0.46 -15.92
CA GLY A 34 -3.96 -0.58 -16.83
C GLY A 34 -2.67 0.05 -16.32
N TYR A 35 -1.59 -0.19 -17.04
CA TYR A 35 -0.29 0.44 -16.78
C TYR A 35 0.24 1.14 -18.03
N SER A 36 0.89 2.29 -17.83
CA SER A 36 1.63 3.00 -18.88
C SER A 36 3.10 2.62 -18.79
N LEU A 37 3.64 2.10 -19.88
CA LEU A 37 5.07 1.89 -20.06
C LEU A 37 5.61 3.02 -20.93
N ASP A 38 6.38 3.91 -20.34
CA ASP A 38 7.21 4.85 -21.08
C ASP A 38 8.45 4.11 -21.58
N SER A 39 8.61 4.07 -22.89
CA SER A 39 9.73 3.43 -23.58
C SER A 39 10.43 4.46 -24.47
N ILE A 40 11.73 4.26 -24.67
CA ILE A 40 12.53 5.06 -25.60
C ILE A 40 12.82 4.15 -26.79
N ASP A 41 12.44 4.58 -27.99
CA ASP A 41 12.75 3.83 -29.20
C ASP A 41 14.24 3.91 -29.55
N ASN A 42 14.66 3.17 -30.59
CA ASN A 42 16.05 3.14 -31.03
C ASN A 42 16.57 4.51 -31.52
N ASP A 43 15.68 5.48 -31.74
CA ASP A 43 15.99 6.85 -32.19
C ASP A 43 15.97 7.85 -31.01
N GLY A 44 15.81 7.39 -29.77
CA GLY A 44 15.80 8.23 -28.58
C GLY A 44 14.45 8.91 -28.30
N LYS A 45 13.37 8.52 -28.99
CA LYS A 45 12.05 9.12 -28.84
C LYS A 45 11.24 8.40 -27.77
N LEU A 46 10.72 9.16 -26.82
CA LEU A 46 9.82 8.66 -25.79
C LEU A 46 8.46 8.33 -26.40
N PHE A 47 7.95 7.13 -26.16
CA PHE A 47 6.56 6.76 -26.43
C PHE A 47 5.97 6.03 -25.23
N SER A 48 4.70 6.32 -24.94
CA SER A 48 3.94 5.69 -23.87
C SER A 48 3.05 4.60 -24.46
N SER A 49 3.17 3.37 -23.95
CA SER A 49 2.29 2.26 -24.31
C SER A 49 1.33 1.99 -23.15
N HIS A 50 0.03 2.08 -23.43
CA HIS A 50 -1.03 1.81 -22.46
C HIS A 50 -1.48 0.36 -22.59
N HIS A 51 -1.26 -0.44 -21.55
CA HIS A 51 -1.77 -1.81 -21.46
C HIS A 51 -3.00 -1.83 -20.57
N TYR A 52 -4.13 -2.23 -21.15
CA TYR A 52 -5.40 -2.43 -20.44
C TYR A 52 -5.60 -3.92 -20.18
N GLU A 53 -6.14 -4.27 -19.01
CA GLU A 53 -6.61 -5.63 -18.76
C GLU A 53 -7.82 -5.95 -19.66
N SER A 54 -7.94 -7.20 -20.09
CA SER A 54 -9.12 -7.67 -20.81
C SER A 54 -9.87 -8.70 -19.97
N VAL A 55 -11.20 -8.58 -19.94
CA VAL A 55 -12.11 -9.54 -19.32
C VAL A 55 -13.03 -10.04 -20.42
N ASN A 56 -13.04 -11.36 -20.62
CA ASN A 56 -13.80 -12.02 -21.69
C ASN A 56 -13.52 -11.47 -23.11
N GLY A 57 -12.28 -11.03 -23.37
CA GLY A 57 -11.87 -10.53 -24.70
C GLY A 57 -12.15 -9.04 -24.93
N SER A 58 -12.84 -8.36 -24.00
CA SER A 58 -13.13 -6.93 -24.07
C SER A 58 -12.15 -6.13 -23.20
N THR A 59 -11.61 -5.05 -23.76
CA THR A 59 -10.66 -4.14 -23.10
C THR A 59 -11.34 -3.34 -21.99
N LEU A 60 -10.73 -3.29 -20.81
CA LEU A 60 -11.17 -2.45 -19.68
C LEU A 60 -10.60 -1.03 -19.80
N ASP A 61 -11.17 -0.23 -20.69
CA ASP A 61 -10.69 1.12 -21.04
C ASP A 61 -11.52 2.27 -20.44
N LYS A 62 -12.53 1.95 -19.61
CA LYS A 62 -13.47 2.92 -19.04
C LYS A 62 -13.30 3.12 -17.55
N SER A 63 -13.64 4.31 -17.06
CA SER A 63 -13.80 4.53 -15.62
C SER A 63 -15.08 3.86 -15.11
N PHE A 64 -15.20 3.69 -13.79
CA PHE A 64 -16.43 3.16 -13.20
C PHE A 64 -17.61 4.11 -13.45
N GLU A 65 -17.36 5.42 -13.41
CA GLU A 65 -18.30 6.48 -13.73
C GLU A 65 -18.84 6.35 -15.15
N ASP A 66 -17.97 6.05 -16.13
CA ASP A 66 -18.38 5.81 -17.52
C ASP A 66 -19.25 4.56 -17.65
N VAL A 67 -18.92 3.50 -16.91
CA VAL A 67 -19.71 2.26 -16.86
C VAL A 67 -21.12 2.53 -16.30
N LEU A 68 -21.22 3.34 -15.23
CA LEU A 68 -22.49 3.75 -14.64
C LEU A 68 -23.31 4.63 -15.61
N LEU A 69 -22.66 5.58 -16.29
CA LEU A 69 -23.28 6.41 -17.32
C LEU A 69 -23.84 5.57 -18.47
N ASP A 70 -23.07 4.63 -19.01
CA ASP A 70 -23.55 3.76 -20.08
C ASP A 70 -24.73 2.89 -19.61
N LYS A 71 -24.65 2.33 -18.40
CA LYS A 71 -25.76 1.56 -17.80
C LYS A 71 -27.03 2.40 -17.65
N SER A 72 -26.91 3.65 -17.20
CA SER A 72 -28.06 4.58 -17.07
C SER A 72 -28.77 4.88 -18.39
N ARG A 73 -28.04 4.78 -19.52
CA ARG A 73 -28.55 5.00 -20.88
C ARG A 73 -29.15 3.72 -21.48
N ASN A 74 -29.42 2.71 -20.66
CA ASN A 74 -29.84 1.36 -21.05
C ASN A 74 -28.88 0.68 -22.05
N LYS A 75 -27.60 1.08 -22.07
CA LYS A 75 -26.58 0.21 -22.64
C LYS A 75 -26.29 -0.88 -21.61
N GLU A 76 -25.95 -2.06 -22.08
CA GLU A 76 -25.50 -3.17 -21.23
C GLU A 76 -23.99 -3.34 -21.44
N PRO A 77 -23.13 -2.64 -20.68
CA PRO A 77 -21.70 -2.88 -20.76
C PRO A 77 -21.43 -4.33 -20.36
N GLU A 78 -20.74 -5.09 -21.21
CA GLU A 78 -20.41 -6.51 -20.97
C GLU A 78 -19.67 -6.72 -19.63
N TYR A 79 -18.93 -5.70 -19.18
CA TYR A 79 -18.16 -5.68 -17.94
C TYR A 79 -18.87 -4.99 -16.77
N TYR A 80 -20.14 -4.60 -16.88
CA TYR A 80 -20.85 -3.91 -15.80
C TYR A 80 -20.74 -4.66 -14.45
N ASN A 81 -20.99 -5.97 -14.48
CA ASN A 81 -20.88 -6.81 -13.28
C ASN A 81 -19.45 -6.84 -12.71
N TYR A 82 -18.43 -6.82 -13.57
CA TYR A 82 -17.03 -6.82 -13.13
C TYR A 82 -16.69 -5.55 -12.35
N TYR A 83 -17.03 -4.37 -12.88
CA TYR A 83 -16.78 -3.10 -12.20
C TYR A 83 -17.56 -3.00 -10.89
N VAL A 84 -18.83 -3.40 -10.90
CA VAL A 84 -19.67 -3.41 -9.71
C VAL A 84 -19.09 -4.33 -8.64
N GLU A 85 -18.74 -5.57 -8.97
CA GLU A 85 -18.21 -6.51 -7.99
C GLU A 85 -16.84 -6.07 -7.44
N ASN A 86 -15.98 -5.45 -8.25
CA ASN A 86 -14.72 -4.88 -7.76
C ASN A 86 -14.95 -3.72 -6.80
N PHE A 87 -15.81 -2.77 -7.17
CA PHE A 87 -16.18 -1.64 -6.31
C PHE A 87 -16.74 -2.13 -4.95
N LEU A 88 -17.66 -3.09 -4.99
CA LEU A 88 -18.22 -3.71 -3.79
C LEU A 88 -17.16 -4.43 -2.95
N THR A 89 -16.25 -5.15 -3.60
CA THR A 89 -15.18 -5.90 -2.92
C THR A 89 -14.21 -4.96 -2.23
N ASP A 90 -13.76 -3.90 -2.91
CA ASP A 90 -12.83 -2.93 -2.34
C ASP A 90 -13.42 -2.24 -1.10
N ILE A 91 -14.67 -1.75 -1.21
CA ILE A 91 -15.35 -1.11 -0.09
C ILE A 91 -15.53 -2.06 1.09
N THR A 92 -16.02 -3.27 0.83
CA THR A 92 -16.30 -4.23 1.91
C THR A 92 -15.01 -4.76 2.56
N MET A 93 -13.94 -4.97 1.78
CA MET A 93 -12.64 -5.36 2.35
C MET A 93 -12.03 -4.25 3.23
N ASN A 94 -12.35 -2.99 2.94
CA ASN A 94 -11.85 -1.83 3.66
C ASN A 94 -12.67 -1.53 4.92
N PHE A 95 -14.01 -1.52 4.82
CA PHE A 95 -14.88 -0.93 5.84
C PHE A 95 -15.88 -1.91 6.48
N SER A 96 -16.08 -3.10 5.93
CA SER A 96 -16.96 -4.10 6.53
C SER A 96 -16.24 -4.95 7.58
N THR A 97 -17.05 -5.49 8.49
CA THR A 97 -16.63 -6.54 9.42
C THR A 97 -17.10 -7.91 8.94
N ALA A 98 -16.57 -8.98 9.54
CA ALA A 98 -17.03 -10.34 9.24
C ALA A 98 -18.56 -10.52 9.45
N SER A 99 -19.13 -9.80 10.43
CA SER A 99 -20.56 -9.85 10.73
C SER A 99 -21.43 -8.98 9.81
N THR A 100 -20.88 -7.96 9.17
CA THR A 100 -21.67 -7.02 8.34
C THR A 100 -21.49 -7.20 6.85
N ILE A 101 -20.42 -7.87 6.40
CA ILE A 101 -20.03 -7.94 4.98
C ILE A 101 -21.15 -8.36 4.01
N VAL A 102 -21.99 -9.33 4.38
CA VAL A 102 -23.10 -9.80 3.52
C VAL A 102 -24.18 -8.74 3.38
N ASN A 103 -24.53 -8.07 4.49
CA ASN A 103 -25.54 -7.02 4.52
C ASN A 103 -25.03 -5.75 3.84
N ASP A 104 -23.79 -5.36 4.12
CA ASP A 104 -23.12 -4.22 3.49
C ASP A 104 -23.07 -4.40 1.97
N LYS A 105 -22.63 -5.57 1.47
CA LYS A 105 -22.59 -5.86 0.03
C LYS A 105 -23.97 -5.72 -0.62
N SER A 106 -25.01 -6.21 0.03
CA SER A 106 -26.40 -6.16 -0.46
C SER A 106 -26.95 -4.73 -0.47
N SER A 107 -26.65 -3.95 0.58
CA SER A 107 -27.01 -2.53 0.70
C SER A 107 -26.32 -1.71 -0.39
N LEU A 108 -25.00 -1.83 -0.52
CA LEU A 108 -24.22 -1.13 -1.54
C LEU A 108 -24.69 -1.45 -2.96
N LYS A 109 -25.05 -2.71 -3.26
CA LYS A 109 -25.61 -3.09 -4.57
C LYS A 109 -26.96 -2.40 -4.84
N SER A 110 -27.78 -2.23 -3.82
CA SER A 110 -29.03 -1.46 -3.93
C SER A 110 -28.73 0.03 -4.18
N SER A 111 -27.78 0.61 -3.45
CA SER A 111 -27.33 1.99 -3.66
C SER A 111 -26.78 2.24 -5.07
N ILE A 112 -26.08 1.28 -5.68
CA ILE A 112 -25.64 1.39 -7.09
C ILE A 112 -26.84 1.49 -8.04
N ASN A 113 -27.89 0.69 -7.82
CA ASN A 113 -29.09 0.76 -8.64
C ASN A 113 -29.81 2.11 -8.49
N ASP A 114 -29.86 2.66 -7.27
CA ASP A 114 -30.44 3.97 -7.02
C ASP A 114 -29.60 5.11 -7.62
N LEU A 115 -28.28 4.98 -7.57
CA LEU A 115 -27.34 5.90 -8.24
C LEU A 115 -27.60 5.92 -9.75
N ILE A 116 -27.77 4.75 -10.38
CA ILE A 116 -28.08 4.65 -11.81
C ILE A 116 -29.42 5.33 -12.14
N LYS A 117 -30.44 5.21 -11.27
CA LYS A 117 -31.72 5.92 -11.45
C LYS A 117 -31.52 7.44 -11.36
N GLU A 118 -30.78 7.93 -10.38
CA GLU A 118 -30.48 9.36 -10.21
C GLU A 118 -29.73 9.92 -11.44
N ILE A 119 -28.74 9.19 -11.96
CA ILE A 119 -28.01 9.54 -13.19
C ILE A 119 -28.97 9.59 -14.39
N LYS A 120 -29.85 8.60 -14.52
CA LYS A 120 -30.85 8.54 -15.60
C LYS A 120 -31.83 9.72 -15.53
N GLU A 121 -32.32 10.07 -14.34
CA GLU A 121 -33.21 11.21 -14.14
C GLU A 121 -32.53 12.55 -14.46
N THR A 122 -31.27 12.71 -14.05
CA THR A 122 -30.46 13.91 -14.30
C THR A 122 -30.25 14.12 -15.80
N THR A 123 -29.81 13.07 -16.50
CA THR A 123 -29.61 13.11 -17.96
C THR A 123 -30.91 13.29 -18.73
N SER A 124 -32.03 12.72 -18.27
CA SER A 124 -33.35 12.90 -18.91
C SER A 124 -33.83 14.36 -18.86
N LYS A 125 -33.33 15.17 -17.93
CA LYS A 125 -33.60 16.62 -17.84
C LYS A 125 -32.65 17.46 -18.70
N GLY A 126 -31.76 16.83 -19.49
CA GLY A 126 -30.76 17.51 -20.31
C GLY A 126 -29.57 18.08 -19.52
N ALA A 127 -29.44 17.74 -18.23
CA ALA A 127 -28.32 18.16 -17.40
C ALA A 127 -27.12 17.21 -17.56
N SER A 128 -25.91 17.75 -17.48
CA SER A 128 -24.70 16.94 -17.34
C SER A 128 -24.64 16.31 -15.94
N VAL A 129 -24.10 15.10 -15.86
CA VAL A 129 -23.93 14.38 -14.60
C VAL A 129 -22.64 14.85 -13.95
N ASN A 130 -22.76 15.40 -12.75
CA ASN A 130 -21.63 15.66 -11.87
C ASN A 130 -21.67 14.66 -10.72
N PHE A 131 -20.75 13.68 -10.75
CA PHE A 131 -20.66 12.62 -9.74
C PHE A 131 -20.38 13.15 -8.33
N ASP A 132 -19.78 14.33 -8.21
CA ASP A 132 -19.49 14.96 -6.93
C ASP A 132 -20.76 15.47 -6.20
N ASN A 133 -21.83 15.69 -6.97
CA ASN A 133 -23.07 16.30 -6.46
C ASN A 133 -24.24 15.30 -6.37
N LEU A 134 -23.99 14.01 -6.64
CA LEU A 134 -25.01 12.97 -6.54
C LEU A 134 -25.40 12.75 -5.08
N LYS A 135 -26.71 12.61 -4.83
CA LYS A 135 -27.29 12.57 -3.49
C LYS A 135 -27.51 11.16 -2.98
N THR A 136 -27.47 10.17 -3.86
CA THR A 136 -27.59 8.76 -3.49
C THR A 136 -26.65 8.41 -2.33
N LYS A 137 -27.22 7.79 -1.29
CA LYS A 137 -26.49 7.38 -0.10
C LYS A 137 -26.06 5.93 -0.20
N PHE A 138 -24.82 5.68 0.21
CA PHE A 138 -24.20 4.39 0.35
C PHE A 138 -23.96 4.13 1.82
N THR A 139 -24.61 3.09 2.36
CA THR A 139 -24.44 2.71 3.76
C THR A 139 -23.48 1.53 3.84
N VAL A 140 -22.41 1.67 4.62
CA VAL A 140 -21.48 0.58 4.93
C VAL A 140 -21.18 0.56 6.41
N ASN A 141 -21.32 -0.61 7.05
CA ASN A 141 -21.16 -0.78 8.48
C ASN A 141 -22.00 0.24 9.31
N GLY A 142 -23.21 0.54 8.82
CA GLY A 142 -24.15 1.48 9.43
C GLY A 142 -23.84 2.97 9.24
N VAL A 143 -22.82 3.33 8.45
CA VAL A 143 -22.43 4.72 8.20
C VAL A 143 -22.74 5.11 6.76
N ASP A 144 -23.34 6.29 6.58
CA ASP A 144 -23.74 6.81 5.28
C ASP A 144 -22.65 7.67 4.63
N PHE A 145 -22.47 7.45 3.33
CA PHE A 145 -21.61 8.21 2.44
C PHE A 145 -22.37 8.64 1.19
N THR A 146 -21.97 9.76 0.58
CA THR A 146 -22.22 9.99 -0.84
C THR A 146 -21.30 9.11 -1.69
N PHE A 147 -21.61 8.97 -2.98
CA PHE A 147 -20.75 8.23 -3.91
C PHE A 147 -19.30 8.74 -3.90
N LYS A 148 -19.11 10.06 -3.99
CA LYS A 148 -17.79 10.69 -3.97
C LYS A 148 -17.02 10.40 -2.69
N GLU A 149 -17.65 10.64 -1.53
CA GLU A 149 -17.02 10.41 -0.24
C GLU A 149 -16.58 8.95 -0.08
N LEU A 150 -17.42 7.98 -0.47
CA LEU A 150 -17.10 6.56 -0.34
C LEU A 150 -15.98 6.12 -1.28
N SER A 151 -16.04 6.54 -2.55
CA SER A 151 -15.03 6.22 -3.56
C SER A 151 -13.66 6.78 -3.19
N ASP A 152 -13.62 8.07 -2.78
CA ASP A 152 -12.38 8.71 -2.35
C ASP A 152 -11.84 8.10 -1.05
N ALA A 153 -12.70 7.86 -0.07
CA ALA A 153 -12.33 7.20 1.18
C ALA A 153 -11.73 5.81 0.94
N SER A 154 -12.38 4.99 0.10
CA SER A 154 -11.89 3.65 -0.24
C SER A 154 -10.53 3.72 -0.94
N ARG A 155 -10.34 4.65 -1.88
CA ARG A 155 -9.07 4.86 -2.57
C ARG A 155 -7.94 5.26 -1.62
N VAL A 156 -8.18 6.23 -0.74
CA VAL A 156 -7.20 6.65 0.27
C VAL A 156 -6.86 5.51 1.21
N PHE A 157 -7.87 4.75 1.65
CA PHE A 157 -7.68 3.60 2.52
C PHE A 157 -6.82 2.53 1.84
N SER A 158 -7.11 2.17 0.59
CA SER A 158 -6.35 1.19 -0.18
C SER A 158 -4.90 1.65 -0.42
N ASN A 159 -4.68 2.91 -0.78
CA ASN A 159 -3.34 3.47 -0.95
C ASN A 159 -2.55 3.41 0.36
N ALA A 160 -3.15 3.81 1.48
CA ALA A 160 -2.48 3.76 2.79
C ALA A 160 -2.22 2.30 3.23
N LYS A 161 -3.19 1.40 3.05
CA LYS A 161 -3.05 -0.03 3.32
C LYS A 161 -1.92 -0.67 2.52
N SER A 162 -1.65 -0.22 1.29
CA SER A 162 -0.59 -0.76 0.44
C SER A 162 0.81 -0.63 1.05
N ILE A 163 1.02 0.32 1.96
CA ILE A 163 2.29 0.51 2.69
C ILE A 163 2.48 -0.60 3.74
N LEU A 164 1.39 -1.16 4.27
CA LEU A 164 1.46 -2.15 5.34
C LEU A 164 1.99 -3.49 4.83
N LYS A 165 2.81 -4.15 5.66
CA LYS A 165 3.14 -5.56 5.48
C LYS A 165 1.89 -6.44 5.55
N ASN A 166 1.95 -7.60 4.90
CA ASN A 166 0.91 -8.61 5.02
C ASN A 166 0.91 -9.22 6.44
N PRO A 167 -0.27 -9.53 7.02
CA PRO A 167 -0.35 -10.33 8.23
C PRO A 167 0.44 -11.64 8.10
N GLY A 168 1.17 -12.01 9.16
CA GLY A 168 2.06 -13.18 9.15
C GLY A 168 3.49 -12.88 8.67
N SER A 169 3.82 -11.63 8.35
CA SER A 169 5.20 -11.19 8.10
C SER A 169 5.95 -10.97 9.41
N THR A 170 7.29 -11.14 9.39
CA THR A 170 8.14 -10.60 10.44
C THR A 170 8.21 -9.08 10.31
N LEU A 171 8.11 -8.36 11.43
CA LEU A 171 8.15 -6.90 11.45
C LEU A 171 9.49 -6.40 12.00
N VAL A 172 10.08 -5.42 11.33
CA VAL A 172 11.23 -4.65 11.77
C VAL A 172 10.76 -3.29 12.32
N TYR A 173 11.62 -2.55 13.03
CA TYR A 173 11.20 -1.30 13.67
C TYR A 173 10.74 -0.22 12.68
N ARG A 174 11.27 -0.22 11.45
CA ARG A 174 10.78 0.65 10.38
C ARG A 174 9.33 0.37 9.99
N ASP A 175 8.90 -0.90 9.98
CA ASP A 175 7.51 -1.24 9.65
C ASP A 175 6.51 -0.58 10.62
N TYR A 176 6.91 -0.33 11.88
CA TYR A 176 6.09 0.39 12.85
C TYR A 176 6.03 1.90 12.55
N ALA A 177 7.11 2.51 12.03
CA ALA A 177 7.08 3.88 11.54
C ALA A 177 6.13 4.01 10.33
N GLU A 178 6.19 3.04 9.42
CA GLU A 178 5.28 2.94 8.27
C GLU A 178 3.81 2.83 8.72
N MET A 179 3.49 2.03 9.75
CA MET A 179 2.16 1.97 10.35
C MET A 179 1.70 3.32 10.94
N GLY A 180 2.60 4.05 11.59
CA GLY A 180 2.33 5.39 12.10
C GLY A 180 2.00 6.35 10.96
N LEU A 181 2.77 6.31 9.89
CA LEU A 181 2.53 7.13 8.71
C LEU A 181 1.18 6.81 8.05
N VAL A 182 0.82 5.53 7.96
CA VAL A 182 -0.50 5.09 7.47
C VAL A 182 -1.64 5.67 8.31
N LYS A 183 -1.53 5.68 9.64
CA LYS A 183 -2.51 6.32 10.53
C LYS A 183 -2.65 7.81 10.25
N SER A 184 -1.53 8.51 10.05
CA SER A 184 -1.50 9.93 9.77
C SER A 184 -2.09 10.28 8.39
N LYS A 185 -1.81 9.50 7.35
CA LYS A 185 -2.41 9.68 6.01
C LYS A 185 -3.93 9.58 6.07
N VAL A 186 -4.46 8.55 6.72
CA VAL A 186 -5.91 8.39 6.91
C VAL A 186 -6.48 9.54 7.74
N SER A 187 -5.81 9.92 8.83
CA SER A 187 -6.29 11.00 9.71
C SER A 187 -6.33 12.36 9.01
N SER A 188 -5.32 12.67 8.20
CA SER A 188 -5.21 13.92 7.44
C SER A 188 -6.33 14.02 6.39
N TYR A 189 -6.65 12.91 5.71
CA TYR A 189 -7.79 12.85 4.79
C TYR A 189 -9.12 13.03 5.53
N VAL A 190 -9.33 12.30 6.63
CA VAL A 190 -10.56 12.36 7.43
C VAL A 190 -10.86 13.78 7.89
N GLN A 191 -9.87 14.49 8.46
CA GLN A 191 -10.06 15.84 9.00
C GLN A 191 -10.54 16.86 7.97
N LYS A 192 -10.19 16.67 6.69
CA LYS A 192 -10.48 17.62 5.60
C LYS A 192 -11.76 17.27 4.84
N ASN A 193 -12.13 15.99 4.78
CA ASN A 193 -13.09 15.50 3.78
C ASN A 193 -14.32 14.80 4.34
N LEU A 194 -14.29 14.36 5.61
CA LEU A 194 -15.33 13.48 6.14
C LEU A 194 -15.95 14.04 7.42
N ASN A 195 -17.19 13.65 7.66
CA ASN A 195 -17.84 13.90 8.95
C ASN A 195 -17.30 12.97 10.05
N LYS A 196 -17.76 13.17 11.29
CA LYS A 196 -17.26 12.41 12.45
C LYS A 196 -17.48 10.91 12.32
N GLU A 197 -18.69 10.46 11.98
CA GLU A 197 -19.02 9.03 11.91
C GLU A 197 -18.23 8.31 10.80
N GLN A 198 -18.15 8.94 9.63
CA GLN A 198 -17.32 8.48 8.51
C GLN A 198 -15.83 8.41 8.91
N GLY A 199 -15.35 9.46 9.58
CA GLY A 199 -13.98 9.53 10.07
C GLY A 199 -13.63 8.46 11.09
N ASP A 200 -14.54 8.20 12.03
CA ASP A 200 -14.40 7.17 13.05
C ASP A 200 -14.39 5.77 12.44
N LEU A 201 -15.23 5.50 11.43
CA LEU A 201 -15.21 4.26 10.66
C LEU A 201 -13.85 4.04 9.95
N LEU A 202 -13.35 5.05 9.25
CA LEU A 202 -12.07 4.93 8.53
C LEU A 202 -10.89 4.67 9.48
N LYS A 203 -10.80 5.45 10.56
CA LYS A 203 -9.72 5.33 11.56
C LYS A 203 -9.75 4.00 12.28
N SER A 204 -10.94 3.53 12.69
CA SER A 204 -11.09 2.24 13.37
C SER A 204 -10.81 1.06 12.44
N SER A 205 -11.27 1.14 11.18
CA SER A 205 -10.98 0.14 10.16
C SER A 205 -9.48 0.03 9.89
N MET A 206 -8.77 1.15 9.75
CA MET A 206 -7.32 1.14 9.52
C MET A 206 -6.56 0.63 10.74
N SER A 207 -6.97 1.06 11.95
CA SER A 207 -6.39 0.57 13.20
C SER A 207 -6.55 -0.95 13.35
N THR A 208 -7.69 -1.50 12.91
CA THR A 208 -7.93 -2.94 12.88
C THR A 208 -6.99 -3.66 11.91
N LYS A 209 -6.75 -3.09 10.71
CA LYS A 209 -5.78 -3.67 9.76
C LYS A 209 -4.37 -3.67 10.34
N ILE A 210 -3.92 -2.57 10.94
CA ILE A 210 -2.62 -2.48 11.62
C ILE A 210 -2.51 -3.51 12.75
N ALA A 211 -3.55 -3.62 13.60
CA ALA A 211 -3.58 -4.59 14.69
C ALA A 211 -3.47 -6.04 14.19
N ASN A 212 -4.11 -6.37 13.05
CA ASN A 212 -3.98 -7.69 12.44
C ASN A 212 -2.58 -7.97 11.90
N VAL A 213 -1.89 -6.97 11.35
CA VAL A 213 -0.49 -7.10 10.92
C VAL A 213 0.41 -7.39 12.12
N ILE A 214 0.27 -6.62 13.19
CA ILE A 214 1.02 -6.83 14.44
C ILE A 214 0.72 -8.20 15.05
N LYS A 215 -0.56 -8.60 15.12
CA LYS A 215 -0.95 -9.91 15.65
C LYS A 215 -0.31 -11.06 14.86
N GLY A 216 -0.28 -10.95 13.53
CA GLY A 216 0.34 -11.96 12.66
C GLY A 216 1.86 -12.12 12.88
N GLN A 217 2.55 -11.10 13.39
CA GLN A 217 3.97 -11.20 13.75
C GLN A 217 4.21 -12.30 14.80
N ASN A 218 3.32 -12.46 15.79
CA ASN A 218 3.47 -13.47 16.84
C ASN A 218 3.39 -14.89 16.26
N GLU A 219 2.51 -15.11 15.29
CA GLU A 219 2.37 -16.39 14.58
C GLU A 219 3.62 -16.65 13.71
N ALA A 220 4.12 -15.62 13.01
CA ALA A 220 5.35 -15.70 12.24
C ALA A 220 6.56 -16.07 13.13
N LEU A 221 6.65 -15.47 14.31
CA LEU A 221 7.71 -15.74 15.30
C LEU A 221 7.61 -17.16 15.88
N TYR A 222 6.39 -17.67 16.12
CA TYR A 222 6.19 -19.05 16.56
C TYR A 222 6.72 -20.06 15.53
N ASN A 223 6.51 -19.79 14.24
CA ASN A 223 7.01 -20.64 13.15
C ASN A 223 8.54 -20.60 12.99
N LEU A 224 9.22 -19.65 13.63
CA LEU A 224 10.68 -19.55 13.67
C LEU A 224 11.29 -20.26 14.89
N GLN A 225 10.48 -20.94 15.72
CA GLN A 225 10.95 -21.73 16.86
C GLN A 225 11.91 -22.84 16.41
N GLY A 226 13.17 -22.76 16.87
CA GLY A 226 14.29 -23.62 16.46
C GLY A 226 15.52 -22.84 16.00
N ILE A 227 15.37 -21.54 15.73
CA ILE A 227 16.45 -20.64 15.31
C ILE A 227 16.94 -19.85 16.53
N LYS A 228 18.27 -19.81 16.75
CA LYS A 228 18.90 -19.12 17.88
C LYS A 228 18.45 -17.65 17.96
N ILE A 229 17.86 -17.27 19.08
CA ILE A 229 17.48 -15.89 19.40
C ILE A 229 18.75 -15.19 19.92
N TYR A 230 19.23 -14.17 19.20
CA TYR A 230 20.20 -13.24 19.77
C TYR A 230 19.44 -12.19 20.55
N VAL A 231 19.50 -12.29 21.88
CA VAL A 231 19.01 -11.28 22.81
C VAL A 231 20.21 -10.44 23.21
N ASN A 232 20.15 -9.12 23.03
CA ASN A 232 21.24 -8.27 23.48
C ASN A 232 21.33 -8.26 25.02
N SER A 233 22.45 -7.77 25.57
CA SER A 233 22.76 -7.79 27.01
C SER A 233 21.73 -7.10 27.91
N ASN A 234 20.84 -6.27 27.34
CA ASN A 234 19.79 -5.53 28.05
C ASN A 234 18.37 -6.05 27.78
N ASN A 235 18.20 -7.19 27.10
CA ASN A 235 16.90 -7.75 26.68
C ASN A 235 16.00 -6.79 25.89
N LYS A 236 16.60 -5.77 25.25
CA LYS A 236 15.87 -4.63 24.67
C LYS A 236 15.65 -4.78 23.17
N TYR A 237 16.51 -5.51 22.46
CA TYR A 237 16.42 -5.73 21.01
C TYR A 237 16.74 -7.19 20.68
N TYR A 238 15.97 -7.80 19.78
CA TYR A 238 16.08 -9.22 19.47
C TYR A 238 16.40 -9.37 17.98
N LYS A 239 17.51 -10.05 17.67
CA LYS A 239 17.94 -10.33 16.31
C LYS A 239 17.82 -11.82 16.06
N PHE A 240 17.17 -12.20 14.96
CA PHE A 240 17.09 -13.59 14.50
C PHE A 240 18.07 -13.78 13.35
N GLN A 241 19.29 -14.29 13.62
CA GLN A 241 20.38 -14.36 12.65
C GLN A 241 20.63 -13.02 11.91
N ASN A 242 20.10 -12.88 10.69
CA ASN A 242 20.19 -11.71 9.80
C ASN A 242 18.89 -10.89 9.71
N VAL A 243 17.83 -11.29 10.44
CA VAL A 243 16.53 -10.61 10.46
C VAL A 243 16.38 -9.83 11.76
N ALA A 244 16.35 -8.50 11.64
CA ALA A 244 16.17 -7.57 12.74
C ALA A 244 14.70 -7.44 13.12
N VAL A 245 14.19 -8.29 14.02
CA VAL A 245 12.77 -8.27 14.38
C VAL A 245 12.50 -7.29 15.52
N ALA A 246 11.47 -6.46 15.37
CA ALA A 246 10.98 -5.54 16.39
C ALA A 246 10.13 -6.30 17.42
N THR A 247 10.78 -6.92 18.39
CA THR A 247 10.15 -7.67 19.49
C THR A 247 9.92 -6.81 20.75
N ASN A 248 10.54 -5.63 20.85
CA ASN A 248 10.26 -4.69 21.93
C ASN A 248 9.04 -3.85 21.57
N VAL A 249 7.88 -4.29 22.05
CA VAL A 249 6.58 -3.69 21.73
C VAL A 249 6.51 -2.23 22.17
N ASP A 250 7.04 -1.87 23.34
CA ASP A 250 7.03 -0.48 23.81
C ASP A 250 7.87 0.43 22.90
N TYR A 251 9.04 -0.06 22.47
CA TYR A 251 9.90 0.68 21.55
C TYR A 251 9.27 0.81 20.16
N ALA A 252 8.65 -0.25 19.67
CA ALA A 252 7.96 -0.29 18.40
C ALA A 252 6.75 0.67 18.39
N ASN A 253 5.96 0.70 19.48
CA ASN A 253 4.87 1.65 19.66
C ASN A 253 5.37 3.09 19.70
N LYS A 254 6.46 3.36 20.44
CA LYS A 254 7.08 4.69 20.45
C LYS A 254 7.47 5.16 19.05
N ILE A 255 7.99 4.27 18.21
CA ILE A 255 8.33 4.59 16.81
C ILE A 255 7.08 4.87 15.98
N MET A 256 6.03 4.06 16.13
CA MET A 256 4.75 4.29 15.47
C MET A 256 4.15 5.64 15.84
N ASP A 257 4.21 6.02 17.13
CA ASP A 257 3.62 7.25 17.65
C ASP A 257 4.28 8.53 17.11
N VAL A 258 5.57 8.46 16.71
CA VAL A 258 6.27 9.58 16.07
C VAL A 258 5.54 10.05 14.81
N PHE A 259 4.95 9.13 14.05
CA PHE A 259 4.27 9.43 12.79
C PHE A 259 2.74 9.41 12.91
N ALA A 260 2.16 8.76 13.91
CA ALA A 260 0.71 8.49 13.97
C ALA A 260 -0.21 9.72 13.85
N ASN A 261 0.26 10.88 14.31
CA ASN A 261 -0.57 12.08 14.48
C ASN A 261 -0.03 13.33 13.76
N ILE A 262 0.91 13.16 12.82
CA ILE A 262 1.41 14.30 12.03
C ILE A 262 0.40 14.66 10.93
N ASP A 263 0.45 15.88 10.39
CA ASP A 263 -0.10 16.16 9.06
C ASP A 263 0.97 15.81 8.03
N THR A 264 0.74 14.81 7.19
CA THR A 264 1.73 14.38 6.17
C THR A 264 1.97 15.45 5.10
N ASN A 265 1.09 16.45 4.98
CA ASN A 265 1.25 17.56 4.04
C ASN A 265 2.13 18.68 4.62
N ASP A 266 2.33 18.71 5.94
CA ASP A 266 3.25 19.64 6.58
C ASP A 266 4.68 19.08 6.51
N GLN A 267 5.44 19.59 5.55
CA GLN A 267 6.83 19.21 5.34
C GLN A 267 7.73 19.45 6.56
N ASN A 268 7.41 20.43 7.42
CA ASN A 268 8.18 20.67 8.64
C ASN A 268 7.83 19.63 9.71
N ALA A 269 6.55 19.32 9.88
CA ALA A 269 6.11 18.24 10.79
C ALA A 269 6.73 16.89 10.38
N LEU A 270 6.70 16.57 9.08
CA LEU A 270 7.27 15.35 8.53
C LEU A 270 8.80 15.28 8.74
N LYS A 271 9.54 16.36 8.43
CA LYS A 271 10.99 16.42 8.69
C LYS A 271 11.31 16.28 10.18
N SER A 272 10.52 16.89 11.05
CA SER A 272 10.66 16.76 12.50
C SER A 272 10.45 15.32 12.95
N ALA A 273 9.41 14.65 12.46
CA ALA A 273 9.14 13.24 12.73
C ALA A 273 10.28 12.33 12.24
N CYS A 274 10.79 12.54 11.02
CA CYS A 274 11.95 11.80 10.52
C CYS A 274 13.21 12.02 11.38
N ASN A 275 13.46 13.22 11.88
CA ASN A 275 14.60 13.48 12.75
C ASN A 275 14.44 12.78 14.12
N GLN A 276 13.22 12.77 14.68
CA GLN A 276 12.92 12.01 15.89
C GLN A 276 13.09 10.50 15.67
N TYR A 277 12.58 9.98 14.55
CA TYR A 277 12.78 8.60 14.13
C TYR A 277 14.27 8.26 14.05
N LYS A 278 15.09 9.09 13.40
CA LYS A 278 16.55 8.87 13.33
C LYS A 278 17.17 8.78 14.71
N SER A 279 16.81 9.69 15.63
CA SER A 279 17.31 9.67 17.01
C SER A 279 16.92 8.37 17.74
N ILE A 280 15.70 7.87 17.54
CA ILE A 280 15.19 6.63 18.14
C ILE A 280 15.82 5.40 17.47
N MET A 281 16.11 5.42 16.18
CA MET A 281 16.68 4.26 15.47
C MET A 281 18.20 4.14 15.58
N THR A 282 18.93 5.23 15.84
CA THR A 282 20.38 5.20 16.09
C THR A 282 20.79 4.10 17.08
N PRO A 283 20.25 4.02 18.31
CA PRO A 283 20.62 2.96 19.24
C PRO A 283 20.25 1.56 18.74
N VAL A 284 19.18 1.39 17.97
CA VAL A 284 18.80 0.09 17.39
C VAL A 284 19.86 -0.38 16.39
N TYR A 285 20.28 0.48 15.47
CA TYR A 285 21.28 0.13 14.47
C TYR A 285 22.67 -0.06 15.06
N THR A 286 23.02 0.75 16.06
CA THR A 286 24.24 0.61 16.86
C THR A 286 24.30 -0.78 17.51
N GLU A 287 23.20 -1.24 18.10
CA GLU A 287 23.08 -2.58 18.70
C GLU A 287 23.13 -3.71 17.66
N TYR A 288 22.82 -3.42 16.40
CA TYR A 288 23.03 -4.32 15.27
C TYR A 288 24.44 -4.26 14.68
N GLU A 289 25.35 -3.60 15.38
CA GLU A 289 26.75 -3.40 15.03
C GLU A 289 26.96 -2.50 13.80
N ILE A 290 25.99 -1.63 13.51
CA ILE A 290 26.09 -0.66 12.43
C ILE A 290 26.58 0.68 13.00
N TYR A 291 27.83 1.01 12.68
CA TYR A 291 28.49 2.23 13.14
C TYR A 291 29.16 2.96 11.97
N ASN A 292 29.40 4.26 12.15
CA ASN A 292 30.32 4.98 11.29
C ASN A 292 31.77 4.66 11.69
N THR A 293 32.65 4.54 10.71
CA THR A 293 34.10 4.45 10.88
C THR A 293 34.77 5.54 10.05
N ALA A 294 36.09 5.69 10.16
CA ALA A 294 36.83 6.70 9.38
C ALA A 294 36.59 6.61 7.85
N ASN A 295 36.29 5.40 7.34
CA ASN A 295 36.13 5.15 5.89
C ASN A 295 34.72 4.64 5.53
N ASN A 296 33.76 4.61 6.47
CA ASN A 296 32.43 4.05 6.23
C ASN A 296 31.37 4.86 6.99
N SER A 297 30.33 5.31 6.29
CA SER A 297 29.20 6.06 6.87
C SER A 297 27.92 5.23 6.98
N ALA A 298 28.02 3.90 7.13
CA ALA A 298 26.90 2.96 7.11
C ALA A 298 25.73 3.34 8.02
N LEU A 299 26.00 3.83 9.24
CA LEU A 299 24.94 4.26 10.15
C LEU A 299 24.22 5.51 9.63
N THR A 300 24.98 6.47 9.11
CA THR A 300 24.39 7.67 8.49
C THR A 300 23.58 7.31 7.24
N GLU A 301 24.10 6.40 6.41
CA GLU A 301 23.47 5.97 5.17
C GLU A 301 22.15 5.25 5.42
N ILE A 302 22.12 4.25 6.31
CA ILE A 302 20.87 3.52 6.61
C ILE A 302 19.80 4.42 7.24
N LEU A 303 20.21 5.36 8.11
CA LEU A 303 19.28 6.32 8.72
C LEU A 303 18.75 7.34 7.70
N ASN A 304 19.52 7.66 6.66
CA ASN A 304 19.08 8.54 5.58
C ASN A 304 18.20 7.80 4.58
N ASP A 305 18.52 6.55 4.23
CA ASP A 305 17.71 5.69 3.38
C ASP A 305 16.31 5.47 3.98
N ASP A 306 16.25 5.16 5.27
CA ASP A 306 14.97 5.06 5.99
C ASP A 306 14.19 6.37 5.97
N LYS A 307 14.87 7.50 6.23
CA LYS A 307 14.23 8.82 6.17
C LYS A 307 13.65 9.08 4.79
N ASP A 308 14.42 8.88 3.74
CA ASP A 308 14.01 9.18 2.36
C ASP A 308 12.87 8.24 1.93
N THR A 309 12.93 6.97 2.35
CA THR A 309 11.82 6.01 2.19
C THR A 309 10.54 6.50 2.87
N LEU A 310 10.61 6.89 4.15
CA LEU A 310 9.45 7.37 4.91
C LEU A 310 8.90 8.69 4.33
N MET A 311 9.77 9.59 3.87
CA MET A 311 9.35 10.82 3.19
C MET A 311 8.64 10.54 1.87
N ASN A 312 9.16 9.61 1.06
CA ASN A 312 8.52 9.20 -0.19
C ASN A 312 7.15 8.56 0.07
N MET A 313 7.04 7.72 1.10
CA MET A 313 5.76 7.10 1.48
C MET A 313 4.71 8.11 1.98
N ALA A 314 5.15 9.25 2.50
CA ALA A 314 4.26 10.30 3.00
C ALA A 314 3.57 11.06 1.86
N ASP A 315 4.14 11.04 0.66
CA ASP A 315 3.53 11.62 -0.54
C ASP A 315 2.12 11.03 -0.77
N GLU A 316 1.15 11.90 -1.02
CA GLU A 316 -0.24 11.53 -1.30
C GLU A 316 -0.37 10.67 -2.57
N ASN A 317 0.56 10.82 -3.51
CA ASN A 317 0.63 10.05 -4.74
C ASN A 317 1.46 8.78 -4.61
N PHE A 318 2.06 8.52 -3.44
CA PHE A 318 2.83 7.30 -3.22
C PHE A 318 1.93 6.08 -3.34
N LYS A 319 2.26 5.25 -4.32
CA LYS A 319 1.73 3.90 -4.51
C LYS A 319 2.91 2.96 -4.55
N ILE A 320 2.82 1.82 -3.87
CA ILE A 320 3.76 0.73 -4.13
C ILE A 320 3.51 0.27 -5.56
N ARG A 321 4.38 0.68 -6.49
CA ARG A 321 4.40 0.17 -7.85
C ARG A 321 4.91 -1.26 -7.77
N THR A 322 4.01 -2.22 -7.95
CA THR A 322 4.41 -3.60 -8.21
C THR A 322 4.93 -3.64 -9.65
N LEU A 323 6.23 -3.85 -9.82
CA LEU A 323 6.81 -4.00 -11.14
C LEU A 323 6.37 -5.34 -11.73
N SER A 324 5.91 -5.33 -12.98
CA SER A 324 5.71 -6.56 -13.75
C SER A 324 7.01 -7.35 -13.84
N ILE A 325 6.93 -8.67 -14.02
CA ILE A 325 8.11 -9.52 -14.24
C ILE A 325 8.98 -8.98 -15.39
N SER A 326 8.36 -8.40 -16.42
CA SER A 326 9.06 -7.73 -17.53
C SER A 326 9.85 -6.49 -17.09
N GLU A 327 9.27 -5.64 -16.25
CA GLU A 327 9.96 -4.44 -15.73
C GLU A 327 11.07 -4.82 -14.74
N VAL A 328 10.85 -5.85 -13.90
CA VAL A 328 11.90 -6.40 -13.04
C VAL A 328 13.06 -6.94 -13.88
N ARG A 329 12.77 -7.69 -14.95
CA ARG A 329 13.80 -8.18 -15.88
C ARG A 329 14.54 -7.04 -16.58
N ALA A 330 13.83 -6.00 -17.03
CA ALA A 330 14.44 -4.84 -17.67
C ALA A 330 15.34 -4.07 -16.69
N TYR A 331 14.92 -3.92 -15.44
CA TYR A 331 15.69 -3.28 -14.37
C TYR A 331 16.93 -4.08 -13.97
N ILE A 332 16.83 -5.41 -13.91
CA ILE A 332 17.98 -6.28 -13.67
C ILE A 332 18.97 -6.18 -14.83
N LYS A 333 18.48 -6.25 -16.08
CA LYS A 333 19.30 -6.20 -17.30
C LYS A 333 19.99 -4.84 -17.47
N SER A 334 19.34 -3.74 -17.08
CA SER A 334 19.97 -2.41 -17.09
C SER A 334 21.07 -2.26 -16.03
N ARG A 335 21.02 -3.03 -14.94
CA ARG A 335 22.08 -3.09 -13.92
C ARG A 335 23.21 -4.08 -14.25
N GLU A 336 22.97 -5.10 -15.07
CA GLU A 336 24.05 -5.95 -15.61
C GLU A 336 25.04 -5.12 -16.45
N ASN A 337 24.55 -4.14 -17.22
CA ASN A 337 25.41 -3.21 -17.98
C ASN A 337 26.28 -2.30 -17.09
N ILE A 338 25.88 -2.03 -15.83
CA ILE A 338 26.69 -1.24 -14.89
C ILE A 338 27.87 -2.08 -14.35
N ILE A 339 27.70 -3.40 -14.22
CA ILE A 339 28.78 -4.31 -13.81
C ILE A 339 29.81 -4.47 -14.93
N ASP A 340 29.39 -4.45 -16.20
CA ASP A 340 30.31 -4.52 -17.34
C ASP A 340 31.05 -3.19 -17.63
N THR A 341 30.58 -2.06 -17.08
CA THR A 341 31.30 -0.77 -17.18
C THR A 341 32.34 -0.57 -16.06
N ILE A 342 32.39 -1.48 -15.08
CA ILE A 342 33.35 -1.47 -13.94
C ILE A 342 34.42 -2.58 -14.09
N ARG A 343 34.43 -3.30 -15.22
CA ARG A 343 35.57 -4.11 -15.67
C ARG A 343 36.43 -3.32 -16.64
#